data_AF-A0A5N5EY01-F1
#
_entry.id   AF-A0A5N5EY01-F1
#
_cell.length_a   1.000
_cell.length_b   1.000
_cell.length_c   1.000
_cell.angle_alpha   90.00
_cell.angle_beta   90.00
_cell.angle_gamma   90.00
#
_symmetry.space_group_name_H-M   'P 1'
#
loop_
_entity.id
_entity.type
_entity.pdbx_description
1 polymer ?
#
loop_
_entity_poly.entity_id
_entity_poly.type
_entity_poly.pdbx_seq_one_letter_code
_entity_poly.pdbx_strand_id
1 'polypeptide(L)'
;MRDDETTAIGALVHRAVDGDAQATHDLLAHVHPLALRYCRSRLNRLPGDARHFVEDLAQEVCVAVLMALPRYKDTGRPFEAFVFAIAGHKVADLQRAAMRHPGSTAVPSDEMPERPDDSLGPEERALLSSDAAWAKKLLANLPESQRELLVLRVAVGLTAEETGRMLGMSPGAVRVAQHRALSRLRALAEQ
;
A
#
# COMPACT_ATOMS: atom_id res chain seq x y z
N MET A 1 -1.29 18.27 -14.10
CA MET A 1 -2.51 17.54 -13.64
C MET A 1 -2.30 16.91 -12.27
N ARG A 2 -1.19 16.20 -11.99
CA ARG A 2 -0.94 15.64 -10.65
C ARG A 2 -0.47 16.63 -9.58
N ASP A 3 0.33 17.64 -9.93
CA ASP A 3 0.67 18.70 -8.97
C ASP A 3 -0.58 19.50 -8.51
N ASP A 4 -1.59 19.56 -9.38
CA ASP A 4 -2.91 20.13 -9.11
C ASP A 4 -3.70 19.21 -8.16
N GLU A 5 -3.61 17.89 -8.33
CA GLU A 5 -4.15 16.88 -7.43
C GLU A 5 -3.50 16.92 -6.03
N THR A 6 -2.17 17.03 -5.93
CA THR A 6 -1.46 17.18 -4.65
C THR A 6 -1.89 18.47 -3.93
N THR A 7 -2.07 19.57 -4.68
CA THR A 7 -2.55 20.85 -4.15
C THR A 7 -4.00 20.72 -3.67
N ALA A 8 -4.85 20.00 -4.42
CA ALA A 8 -6.23 19.72 -4.04
C ALA A 8 -6.31 18.85 -2.77
N ILE A 9 -5.45 17.83 -2.63
CA ILE A 9 -5.36 17.02 -1.41
C ILE A 9 -4.92 17.88 -0.22
N GLY A 10 -3.92 18.75 -0.38
CA GLY A 10 -3.50 19.66 0.67
C GLY A 10 -4.64 20.55 1.18
N ALA A 11 -5.46 21.08 0.27
CA ALA A 11 -6.65 21.86 0.62
C ALA A 11 -7.73 21.02 1.34
N LEU A 12 -7.96 19.78 0.92
CA LEU A 12 -8.86 18.85 1.60
C LEU A 12 -8.38 18.52 3.02
N VAL A 13 -7.07 18.27 3.20
CA VAL A 13 -6.47 18.01 4.51
C VAL A 13 -6.70 19.19 5.45
N HIS A 14 -6.42 20.41 5.00
CA HIS A 14 -6.63 21.61 5.84
C HIS A 14 -8.09 21.74 6.30
N ARG A 15 -9.05 21.64 5.37
CA ARG A 15 -10.47 21.71 5.71
C ARG A 15 -10.91 20.59 6.65
N ALA A 16 -10.41 19.37 6.42
CA ALA A 16 -10.75 18.22 7.25
C ALA A 16 -10.16 18.34 8.67
N VAL A 17 -8.96 18.92 8.82
CA VAL A 17 -8.38 19.28 10.12
C VAL A 17 -9.25 20.31 10.86
N ASP A 18 -9.83 21.27 10.13
CA ASP A 18 -10.74 22.28 10.68
C ASP A 18 -12.15 21.73 11.01
N GLY A 19 -12.39 20.42 10.80
CA GLY A 19 -13.63 19.74 11.15
C GLY A 19 -14.69 19.73 10.04
N ASP A 20 -14.33 20.08 8.80
CA ASP A 20 -15.23 19.94 7.65
C ASP A 20 -15.53 18.46 7.37
N ALA A 21 -16.78 18.07 7.62
CA ALA A 21 -17.23 16.69 7.48
C ALA A 21 -17.15 16.19 6.02
N GLN A 22 -17.43 17.07 5.03
CA GLN A 22 -17.34 16.69 3.62
C GLN A 22 -15.89 16.52 3.20
N ALA A 23 -15.02 17.46 3.59
CA ALA A 23 -13.59 17.33 3.32
C ALA A 23 -12.99 16.07 3.97
N THR A 24 -13.45 15.73 5.17
CA THR A 24 -13.05 14.49 5.86
C THR A 24 -13.51 13.25 5.09
N HIS A 25 -14.75 13.23 4.60
CA HIS A 25 -15.27 12.15 3.78
C HIS A 25 -14.45 11.98 2.49
N ASP A 26 -14.23 13.07 1.75
CA ASP A 26 -13.48 13.07 0.49
C ASP A 26 -12.02 12.64 0.71
N LEU A 27 -11.41 13.08 1.82
CA LEU A 27 -10.06 12.67 2.19
C LEU A 27 -9.98 11.18 2.49
N LEU A 28 -10.94 10.62 3.25
CA LEU A 28 -10.98 9.18 3.54
C LEU A 28 -11.28 8.34 2.29
N ALA A 29 -12.09 8.84 1.37
CA ALA A 29 -12.34 8.21 0.07
C ALA A 29 -11.05 8.14 -0.78
N HIS A 30 -10.15 9.11 -0.63
CA HIS A 30 -8.81 9.08 -1.24
C HIS A 30 -7.83 8.15 -0.49
N VAL A 31 -7.86 8.13 0.84
CA VAL A 31 -6.98 7.31 1.70
C VAL A 31 -7.22 5.82 1.49
N HIS A 32 -8.47 5.38 1.44
CA HIS A 32 -8.82 3.96 1.38
C HIS A 32 -8.14 3.18 0.23
N PRO A 33 -8.23 3.60 -1.05
CA PRO A 33 -7.58 2.89 -2.14
C PRO A 33 -6.04 2.94 -2.05
N LEU A 34 -5.45 3.98 -1.46
CA LEU A 34 -4.00 4.02 -1.22
C LEU A 34 -3.59 3.00 -0.15
N ALA A 35 -4.34 2.92 0.94
CA ALA A 35 -4.12 1.95 2.00
C ALA A 35 -4.27 0.51 1.49
N LEU A 36 -5.29 0.23 0.66
CA LEU A 36 -5.47 -1.07 0.00
C LEU A 36 -4.27 -1.45 -0.86
N ARG A 37 -3.81 -0.56 -1.74
CA ARG A 37 -2.64 -0.81 -2.62
C ARG A 37 -1.38 -1.07 -1.81
N TYR A 38 -1.13 -0.25 -0.78
CA TYR A 38 0.02 -0.40 0.09
C TYR A 38 -0.03 -1.71 0.87
N CYS A 39 -1.11 -1.99 1.59
CA CYS A 39 -1.28 -3.18 2.41
C CYS A 39 -1.19 -4.45 1.56
N ARG A 40 -1.87 -4.51 0.41
CA ARG A 40 -1.80 -5.65 -0.52
C ARG A 40 -0.36 -5.91 -0.94
N SER A 41 0.38 -4.88 -1.33
CA SER A 41 1.78 -5.04 -1.76
C SER A 41 2.70 -5.57 -0.66
N ARG A 42 2.43 -5.22 0.61
CA ARG A 42 3.26 -5.56 1.76
C ARG A 42 2.89 -6.88 2.42
N LEU A 43 1.61 -7.24 2.43
CA LEU A 43 1.10 -8.52 2.95
C LEU A 43 1.30 -9.68 2.00
N ASN A 44 1.69 -9.42 0.75
CA ASN A 44 2.07 -10.46 -0.19
C ASN A 44 3.05 -11.48 0.42
N ARG A 45 3.85 -11.16 1.45
CA ARG A 45 4.79 -12.11 2.09
C ARG A 45 4.15 -13.15 3.02
N LEU A 46 2.95 -12.95 3.54
CA LEU A 46 2.32 -13.90 4.46
C LEU A 46 1.83 -15.16 3.71
N PRO A 47 2.00 -16.37 4.27
CA PRO A 47 1.34 -17.57 3.78
C PRO A 47 -0.16 -17.58 4.16
N GLY A 48 -1.01 -18.15 3.31
CA GLY A 48 -2.46 -18.27 3.54
C GLY A 48 -3.30 -17.15 2.91
N ASP A 49 -4.60 -17.15 3.22
CA ASP A 49 -5.61 -16.24 2.66
C ASP A 49 -5.52 -14.82 3.24
N ALA A 50 -4.33 -14.23 3.18
CA ALA A 50 -4.00 -12.92 3.75
C ALA A 50 -4.78 -11.76 3.09
N ARG A 51 -5.59 -12.06 2.08
CA ARG A 51 -6.46 -11.13 1.37
C ARG A 51 -7.51 -10.53 2.30
N HIS A 52 -8.05 -11.33 3.24
CA HIS A 52 -9.04 -10.89 4.22
C HIS A 52 -8.48 -9.77 5.12
N PHE A 53 -7.22 -9.88 5.55
CA PHE A 53 -6.57 -8.83 6.35
C PHE A 53 -6.29 -7.54 5.59
N VAL A 54 -6.29 -7.54 4.24
CA VAL A 54 -5.98 -6.33 3.47
C VAL A 54 -7.09 -5.29 3.60
N GLU A 55 -8.35 -5.73 3.53
CA GLU A 55 -9.51 -4.84 3.64
C GLU A 55 -9.64 -4.31 5.07
N ASP A 56 -9.52 -5.20 6.06
CA ASP A 56 -9.52 -4.83 7.48
C ASP A 56 -8.41 -3.82 7.79
N LEU A 57 -7.18 -4.07 7.34
CA LEU A 57 -6.07 -3.12 7.55
C LEU A 57 -6.31 -1.79 6.85
N ALA A 58 -6.87 -1.78 5.64
CA ALA A 58 -7.16 -0.53 4.96
C ALA A 58 -8.20 0.30 5.71
N GLN A 59 -9.24 -0.34 6.26
CA GLN A 59 -10.21 0.30 7.13
C GLN A 59 -9.58 0.80 8.43
N GLU A 60 -8.75 -0.01 9.09
CA GLU A 60 -7.99 0.41 10.28
C GLU A 60 -7.10 1.62 10.00
N VAL A 61 -6.49 1.70 8.82
CA VAL A 61 -5.71 2.87 8.39
C VAL A 61 -6.61 4.08 8.25
N CYS A 62 -7.79 3.97 7.61
CA CYS A 62 -8.75 5.07 7.52
C CYS A 62 -9.18 5.58 8.90
N VAL A 63 -9.51 4.68 9.83
CA VAL A 63 -9.87 5.03 11.21
C VAL A 63 -8.69 5.70 11.93
N ALA A 64 -7.49 5.15 11.81
CA ALA A 64 -6.30 5.73 12.43
C ALA A 64 -5.97 7.12 11.87
N VAL A 65 -6.12 7.32 10.55
CA VAL A 65 -5.97 8.62 9.91
C VAL A 65 -7.01 9.60 10.45
N LEU A 66 -8.30 9.22 10.50
CA LEU A 66 -9.37 10.06 11.05
C LEU A 66 -9.08 10.48 12.50
N MET A 67 -8.66 9.53 13.35
CA MET A 67 -8.37 9.79 14.76
C MET A 67 -7.13 10.67 14.96
N ALA A 68 -6.16 10.61 14.04
CA ALA A 68 -4.93 11.38 14.11
C ALA A 68 -5.03 12.74 13.38
N LEU A 69 -6.04 12.93 12.54
CA LEU A 69 -6.25 14.14 11.73
C LEU A 69 -6.28 15.43 12.57
N PRO A 70 -6.97 15.52 13.72
CA PRO A 70 -6.99 16.74 14.54
C PRO A 70 -5.60 17.15 15.08
N ARG A 71 -4.64 16.24 15.07
CA ARG A 71 -3.25 16.47 15.53
C ARG A 71 -2.26 16.49 14.37
N TYR A 72 -2.75 16.40 13.13
CA TYR A 72 -1.91 16.42 11.95
C TYR A 72 -1.17 17.75 11.84
N LYS A 73 0.10 17.68 11.46
CA LYS A 73 0.94 18.85 11.19
C LYS A 73 1.54 18.69 9.80
N ASP A 74 1.39 19.71 8.97
CA ASP A 74 2.10 19.75 7.70
C ASP A 74 3.61 19.87 7.95
N THR A 75 4.37 18.95 7.37
CA THR A 75 5.83 18.86 7.49
C THR A 75 6.53 19.14 6.15
N GLY A 76 5.80 19.64 5.15
CA GLY A 76 6.28 19.81 3.77
C GLY A 76 6.39 18.48 3.00
N ARG A 77 5.98 17.37 3.61
CA ARG A 77 5.86 16.06 2.98
C ARG A 77 4.43 15.87 2.45
N PRO A 78 4.25 15.10 1.36
CA PRO A 78 2.92 14.74 0.88
C PRO A 78 2.11 14.05 1.99
N PHE A 79 0.81 14.32 2.07
CA PHE A 79 -0.08 13.74 3.09
C PHE A 79 -0.08 12.21 3.05
N GLU A 80 0.10 11.63 1.87
CA GLU A 80 0.22 10.21 1.64
C GLU A 80 1.39 9.60 2.43
N ALA A 81 2.45 10.36 2.73
CA ALA A 81 3.53 9.89 3.59
C ALA A 81 3.05 9.62 5.03
N PHE A 82 2.13 10.44 5.54
CA PHE A 82 1.49 10.21 6.84
C PHE A 82 0.59 8.96 6.81
N VAL A 83 -0.18 8.78 5.72
CA VAL A 83 -1.00 7.58 5.50
C VAL A 83 -0.13 6.32 5.46
N PHE A 84 0.97 6.31 4.70
CA PHE A 84 1.85 5.14 4.59
C PHE A 84 2.65 4.86 5.86
N ALA A 85 2.96 5.88 6.66
CA ALA A 85 3.54 5.66 7.98
C ALA A 85 2.58 4.86 8.88
N ILE A 86 1.30 5.26 8.91
CA ILE A 86 0.25 4.53 9.66
C ILE A 86 0.09 3.11 9.10
N ALA A 87 -0.07 2.97 7.78
CA ALA A 87 -0.22 1.66 7.14
C ALA A 87 1.00 0.74 7.36
N GLY A 88 2.20 1.28 7.30
CA GLY A 88 3.44 0.56 7.57
C GLY A 88 3.51 0.03 9.00
N HIS A 89 3.10 0.82 9.99
CA HIS A 89 3.03 0.37 11.38
C HIS A 89 2.02 -0.76 11.56
N LYS A 90 0.81 -0.62 11.00
CA LYS A 90 -0.26 -1.62 11.08
C LYS A 90 0.12 -2.94 10.41
N VAL A 91 0.73 -2.90 9.23
CA VAL A 91 1.26 -4.08 8.55
C VAL A 91 2.36 -4.75 9.39
N ALA A 92 3.27 -3.96 9.96
CA ALA A 92 4.34 -4.51 10.80
C ALA A 92 3.79 -5.15 12.09
N ASP A 93 2.74 -4.57 12.68
CA ASP A 93 2.03 -5.15 13.83
C ASP A 93 1.43 -6.51 13.48
N LEU A 94 0.71 -6.62 12.36
CA LEU A 94 0.14 -7.89 11.89
C LEU A 94 1.23 -8.93 11.62
N GLN A 95 2.31 -8.55 10.92
CA GLN A 95 3.43 -9.45 10.62
C GLN A 95 4.11 -9.95 11.91
N ARG A 96 4.30 -9.08 12.90
CA ARG A 96 4.82 -9.45 14.23
C ARG A 96 3.86 -10.36 15.01
N ALA A 97 2.55 -10.15 14.89
CA ALA A 97 1.55 -11.02 15.51
C ALA A 97 1.57 -12.43 14.89
N ALA A 98 1.61 -12.52 13.56
CA ALA A 98 1.67 -13.77 12.81
C ALA A 98 2.96 -14.57 13.12
N MET A 99 4.10 -13.91 13.28
CA MET A 99 5.35 -14.57 13.66
C MET A 99 5.33 -15.13 15.10
N ARG A 100 4.58 -14.52 16.01
CA ARG A 100 4.45 -14.99 17.41
C ARG A 100 3.51 -16.17 17.57
N HIS A 101 2.55 -16.35 16.66
CA HIS A 101 1.58 -17.44 16.70
C HIS A 101 1.45 -18.10 15.32
N PRO A 102 2.39 -18.99 14.94
CA PRO A 102 2.33 -19.74 13.69
C PRO A 102 1.12 -20.69 13.72
N GLY A 103 -0.05 -20.22 13.26
CA GLY A 103 -1.33 -20.95 13.32
C GLY A 103 -2.55 -20.06 13.63
N SER A 104 -2.36 -18.88 14.21
CA SER A 104 -3.47 -17.97 14.58
C SER A 104 -4.03 -17.15 13.41
N THR A 105 -3.38 -17.17 12.25
CA THR A 105 -3.88 -16.52 11.01
C THR A 105 -4.69 -17.46 10.14
N ALA A 106 -4.93 -18.71 10.59
CA ALA A 106 -5.88 -19.61 9.96
C ALA A 106 -7.30 -19.19 10.37
N VAL A 107 -7.99 -18.50 9.46
CA VAL A 107 -9.44 -18.29 9.57
C VAL A 107 -10.11 -19.61 9.17
N PRO A 108 -11.08 -20.15 9.94
CA PRO A 108 -11.94 -21.23 9.45
C PRO A 108 -12.67 -20.73 8.20
N SER A 109 -12.48 -21.38 7.06
CA SER A 109 -13.22 -21.05 5.84
C SER A 109 -14.68 -21.46 6.03
N ASP A 110 -15.52 -20.53 6.46
CA ASP A 110 -16.96 -20.74 6.53
C ASP A 110 -17.64 -19.79 5.53
N GLU A 111 -17.39 -20.01 4.24
CA GLU A 111 -18.16 -19.35 3.17
C GLU A 111 -18.60 -20.38 2.14
N MET A 112 -19.87 -20.74 2.23
CA MET A 112 -20.65 -21.32 1.15
C MET A 112 -20.93 -20.21 0.12
N PRO A 113 -20.54 -20.33 -1.16
CA PRO A 113 -20.76 -19.25 -2.11
C PRO A 113 -22.22 -19.22 -2.59
N GLU A 114 -23.06 -18.42 -1.92
CA GLU A 114 -24.37 -18.00 -2.44
C GLU A 114 -24.23 -16.70 -3.25
N ARG A 115 -23.65 -16.79 -4.45
CA ARG A 115 -23.88 -15.86 -5.58
C ARG A 115 -23.11 -16.33 -6.82
N PRO A 116 -23.70 -16.27 -8.02
CA PRO A 116 -22.93 -16.38 -9.26
C PRO A 116 -21.86 -15.29 -9.28
N ASP A 117 -20.62 -15.72 -9.42
CA ASP A 117 -19.45 -14.87 -9.46
C ASP A 117 -19.25 -14.36 -10.90
N ASP A 118 -19.60 -13.10 -11.15
CA ASP A 118 -19.42 -12.43 -12.46
C ASP A 118 -17.96 -11.98 -12.70
N SER A 119 -16.99 -12.47 -11.92
CA SER A 119 -15.58 -12.13 -12.11
C SER A 119 -14.80 -13.22 -12.86
N LEU A 120 -13.55 -12.87 -13.24
CA LEU A 120 -12.64 -13.64 -14.09
C LEU A 120 -12.72 -15.16 -13.87
N GLY A 121 -12.65 -15.91 -14.98
CA GLY A 121 -12.78 -17.36 -14.95
C GLY A 121 -11.72 -18.02 -14.05
N PRO A 122 -11.96 -19.25 -13.56
CA PRO A 122 -11.01 -19.97 -12.68
C PRO A 122 -9.59 -20.05 -13.25
N GLU A 123 -9.48 -20.18 -14.57
CA GLU A 123 -8.22 -20.29 -15.30
C GLU A 123 -7.48 -18.94 -15.39
N GLU A 124 -8.20 -17.85 -15.64
CA GLU A 124 -7.64 -16.48 -15.65
C GLU A 124 -7.20 -16.06 -14.24
N ARG A 125 -7.97 -16.45 -13.21
CA ARG A 125 -7.59 -16.28 -11.80
C ARG A 125 -6.34 -17.08 -11.45
N ALA A 126 -6.24 -18.32 -11.90
CA ALA A 126 -5.05 -19.15 -11.69
C ALA A 126 -3.82 -18.53 -12.36
N LEU A 127 -3.96 -18.02 -13.59
CA LEU A 127 -2.86 -17.37 -14.32
C LEU A 127 -2.40 -16.08 -13.63
N LEU A 128 -3.33 -15.19 -13.27
CA LEU A 128 -3.02 -13.97 -12.50
C LEU A 128 -2.40 -14.29 -11.13
N SER A 129 -2.82 -15.39 -10.50
CA SER A 129 -2.23 -15.84 -9.24
C SER A 129 -0.79 -16.33 -9.41
N SER A 130 -0.49 -16.98 -10.55
CA SER A 130 0.85 -17.47 -10.90
C SER A 130 1.81 -16.30 -11.15
N ASP A 131 1.39 -15.31 -11.95
CA ASP A 131 2.19 -14.12 -12.24
C ASP A 131 2.44 -13.27 -11.00
N ALA A 132 1.42 -13.09 -10.16
CA ALA A 132 1.56 -12.38 -8.89
C ALA A 132 2.49 -13.11 -7.90
N ALA A 133 2.41 -14.45 -7.83
CA ALA A 133 3.29 -15.27 -7.00
C ALA A 133 4.75 -15.22 -7.49
N TRP A 134 4.96 -15.19 -8.81
CA TRP A 134 6.28 -15.05 -9.39
C TRP A 134 6.87 -13.65 -9.16
N ALA A 135 6.08 -12.58 -9.39
CA ALA A 135 6.49 -11.21 -9.08
C ALA A 135 6.86 -11.03 -7.60
N LYS A 136 6.11 -11.67 -6.69
CA LYS A 136 6.43 -11.72 -5.24
C LYS A 136 7.81 -12.35 -5.00
N LYS A 137 8.11 -13.50 -5.61
CA LYS A 137 9.41 -14.17 -5.47
C LYS A 137 10.55 -13.29 -5.99
N LEU A 138 10.38 -12.65 -7.14
CA LEU A 138 11.37 -11.75 -7.70
C LEU A 138 11.65 -10.55 -6.77
N LEU A 139 10.59 -9.87 -6.29
CA LEU A 139 10.72 -8.75 -5.36
C LEU A 139 11.39 -9.14 -4.04
N ALA A 140 11.26 -10.40 -3.60
CA ALA A 140 11.94 -10.89 -2.39
C ALA A 140 13.48 -10.80 -2.49
N ASN A 141 14.05 -10.80 -3.70
CA ASN A 141 15.50 -10.72 -3.92
C ASN A 141 16.10 -9.29 -3.79
N LEU A 142 15.25 -8.26 -3.63
CA LEU A 142 15.71 -6.89 -3.45
C LEU A 142 15.94 -6.55 -1.97
N PRO A 143 16.90 -5.64 -1.66
CA PRO A 143 16.96 -4.99 -0.35
C PRO A 143 15.64 -4.32 0.00
N GLU A 144 15.28 -4.28 1.28
CA GLU A 144 13.99 -3.74 1.75
C GLU A 144 13.76 -2.30 1.27
N SER A 145 14.79 -1.45 1.30
CA SER A 145 14.70 -0.06 0.84
C SER A 145 14.39 0.07 -0.66
N GLN A 146 14.93 -0.81 -1.50
CA GLN A 146 14.63 -0.82 -2.94
C GLN A 146 13.23 -1.35 -3.22
N ARG A 147 12.80 -2.36 -2.44
CA ARG A 147 11.44 -2.89 -2.54
C ARG A 147 10.40 -1.85 -2.13
N GLU A 148 10.63 -1.15 -1.02
CA GLU A 148 9.77 -0.07 -0.56
C GLU A 148 9.68 1.04 -1.62
N LEU A 149 10.83 1.44 -2.20
CA LEU A 149 10.83 2.40 -3.31
C LEU A 149 9.98 1.93 -4.49
N LEU A 150 10.06 0.65 -4.88
CA LEU A 150 9.24 0.11 -5.98
C LEU A 150 7.75 0.03 -5.61
N VAL A 151 7.41 -0.35 -4.37
CA VAL A 151 6.02 -0.32 -3.89
C VAL A 151 5.44 1.07 -4.06
N LEU A 152 6.15 2.08 -3.58
CA LEU A 152 5.70 3.47 -3.62
C LEU A 152 5.58 4.01 -5.06
N ARG A 153 6.54 3.68 -5.93
CA ARG A 153 6.58 4.16 -7.32
C ARG A 153 5.65 3.43 -8.28
N VAL A 154 5.44 2.13 -8.07
CA VAL A 154 4.77 1.25 -9.05
C VAL A 154 3.41 0.79 -8.54
N ALA A 155 3.35 0.23 -7.32
CA ALA A 155 2.10 -0.31 -6.79
C ALA A 155 1.17 0.80 -6.29
N VAL A 156 1.74 1.78 -5.57
CA VAL A 156 1.00 2.94 -5.06
C VAL A 156 0.91 4.05 -6.12
N GLY A 157 2.00 4.25 -6.88
CA GLY A 157 2.02 5.16 -8.02
C GLY A 157 2.43 6.60 -7.70
N LEU A 158 3.12 6.85 -6.58
CA LEU A 158 3.68 8.18 -6.25
C LEU A 158 4.69 8.63 -7.29
N THR A 159 4.86 9.94 -7.51
CA THR A 159 5.91 10.54 -8.35
C THR A 159 7.32 10.35 -7.77
N ALA A 160 8.37 10.66 -8.54
CA ALA A 160 9.75 10.57 -8.05
C ALA A 160 10.02 11.64 -6.98
N GLU A 161 9.39 12.79 -7.12
CA GLU A 161 9.42 13.93 -6.21
C GLU A 161 8.77 13.60 -4.86
N GLU A 162 7.55 13.04 -4.87
CA GLU A 162 6.86 12.58 -3.66
C GLU A 162 7.59 11.45 -2.96
N THR A 163 8.02 10.45 -3.74
CA THR A 163 8.82 9.33 -3.21
C THR A 163 10.11 9.84 -2.58
N GLY A 164 10.75 10.83 -3.21
CA GLY A 164 11.97 11.47 -2.69
C GLY A 164 11.72 12.17 -1.36
N ARG A 165 10.67 13.00 -1.28
CA ARG A 165 10.25 13.68 -0.03
C ARG A 165 9.96 12.69 1.10
N MET A 166 9.37 11.55 0.77
CA MET A 166 9.03 10.53 1.76
C MET A 166 10.25 9.70 2.22
N LEU A 167 11.11 9.28 1.29
CA LEU A 167 12.27 8.44 1.56
C LEU A 167 13.55 9.23 1.93
N GLY A 168 13.50 10.57 1.92
CA GLY A 168 14.68 11.41 2.15
C GLY A 168 15.70 11.35 1.01
N MET A 169 15.22 11.16 -0.22
CA MET A 169 16.04 11.04 -1.43
C MET A 169 15.78 12.20 -2.39
N SER A 170 16.76 12.57 -3.21
CA SER A 170 16.50 13.49 -4.32
C SER A 170 15.66 12.79 -5.41
N PRO A 171 14.84 13.52 -6.18
CA PRO A 171 14.06 12.92 -7.27
C PRO A 171 14.94 12.19 -8.31
N GLY A 172 16.15 12.70 -8.56
CA GLY A 172 17.14 12.04 -9.41
C GLY A 172 17.62 10.70 -8.81
N ALA A 173 17.93 10.67 -7.51
CA ALA A 173 18.31 9.45 -6.82
C ALA A 173 17.19 8.40 -6.84
N VAL A 174 15.92 8.82 -6.71
CA VAL A 174 14.76 7.92 -6.83
C VAL A 174 14.69 7.28 -8.21
N ARG A 175 14.80 8.06 -9.30
CA ARG A 175 14.77 7.53 -10.68
C ARG A 175 15.90 6.53 -10.93
N VAL A 176 17.11 6.85 -10.48
CA VAL A 176 18.28 5.96 -10.61
C VAL A 176 18.08 4.67 -9.81
N ALA A 177 17.62 4.77 -8.56
CA ALA A 177 17.37 3.60 -7.73
C ALA A 177 16.24 2.72 -8.30
N GLN A 178 15.16 3.32 -8.80
CA GLN A 178 14.08 2.62 -9.49
C GLN A 178 14.62 1.86 -10.71
N HIS A 179 15.40 2.53 -11.57
CA HIS A 179 15.97 1.91 -12.75
C HIS A 179 16.87 0.72 -12.37
N ARG A 180 17.78 0.89 -11.41
CA ARG A 180 18.66 -0.19 -10.93
C ARG A 180 17.89 -1.37 -10.37
N ALA A 181 16.86 -1.11 -9.57
CA ALA A 181 16.03 -2.17 -9.00
C ALA A 181 15.29 -2.96 -10.09
N LEU A 182 14.67 -2.27 -11.06
CA LEU A 182 13.99 -2.92 -12.19
C LEU A 182 14.94 -3.72 -13.08
N SER A 183 16.14 -3.18 -13.38
CA SER A 183 17.14 -3.91 -14.16
C SER A 183 17.60 -5.19 -13.46
N ARG A 184 17.76 -5.16 -12.13
CA ARG A 184 18.07 -6.36 -11.34
C ARG A 184 16.94 -7.38 -11.38
N LEU A 185 15.69 -6.94 -11.26
CA LEU A 185 14.54 -7.85 -11.34
C LEU A 185 14.41 -8.49 -12.72
N ARG A 186 14.67 -7.74 -13.81
CA ARG A 186 14.67 -8.27 -15.18
C ARG A 186 15.74 -9.35 -15.35
N ALA A 187 16.97 -9.10 -14.90
CA ALA A 187 18.04 -10.08 -14.98
C ALA A 187 17.75 -11.37 -14.19
N LEU A 188 16.96 -11.29 -13.11
CA LEU A 188 16.50 -12.47 -12.35
C LEU A 188 15.29 -13.17 -12.99
N ALA A 189 14.51 -12.45 -13.79
CA ALA A 189 13.34 -12.98 -14.49
C ALA A 189 13.70 -13.74 -15.78
N GLU A 190 14.85 -13.42 -16.37
CA GLU A 190 15.39 -14.03 -17.58
C GLU A 190 16.25 -15.29 -17.30
N GLN A 191 16.39 -15.68 -16.03
CA GLN A 191 17.08 -16.90 -15.56
C GLN A 191 16.09 -18.02 -15.31
#